data_AF-A0A926QE25-F1
#
_entry.id   AF-A0A926QE25-F1
#
_cell.length_a   1.000
_cell.length_b   1.000
_cell.length_c   1.000
_cell.angle_alpha   90.00
_cell.angle_beta   90.00
_cell.angle_gamma   90.00
#
_symmetry.space_group_name_H-M   'P 1'
#
loop_
_entity.id
_entity.type
_entity.pdbx_description
1 polymer ?
#
loop_
_entity_poly.entity_id
_entity_poly.type
_entity_poly.pdbx_seq_one_letter_code
_entity_poly.pdbx_strand_id
1 'polypeptide(L)'
;MGARAGDELKLAQLLFPDLVRNVQAALDANGDGAGQATAAEATLAHAVQQLKSSSLGHAGFDAFEVPGHHSGTGAAVADAFDEVRRIMTWIGGSVPEPEAFLAAGVDASKLAIALSSDADLAIVPAPHGIGASGWRSLYRGAARQPGSPLSLAEPLVLAEEIAQSFATLDDVPDDVPTVASGESSGGTSGEVRWTLRLIPAGATPAVLGLSHLHGPHVTIAEMLMLQLMRMTRGADPLDARSFTWLNGVLSDGRFAARHVFDAGERNVRVTSREVGNQGPHLGARPPVG
;
A
#
# COMPACT_ATOMS: atom_id res chain seq x y z
N MET A 1 -4.52 22.04 -13.01
CA MET A 1 -3.85 22.97 -13.95
C MET A 1 -2.71 22.18 -14.59
N GLY A 2 -2.95 21.62 -15.78
CA GLY A 2 -2.05 20.60 -16.36
C GLY A 2 -0.73 21.21 -16.82
N ALA A 3 0.39 20.68 -16.32
CA ALA A 3 1.69 20.90 -16.92
C ALA A 3 1.60 20.41 -18.37
N ARG A 4 1.72 21.33 -19.32
CA ARG A 4 1.69 21.01 -20.75
C ARG A 4 2.96 20.22 -21.04
N ALA A 5 2.90 19.16 -21.85
CA ALA A 5 4.02 18.30 -22.22
C ALA A 5 5.34 19.02 -22.61
N GLY A 6 5.29 20.30 -22.98
CA GLY A 6 6.46 21.14 -23.23
C GLY A 6 7.25 21.57 -21.98
N ASP A 7 6.64 21.61 -20.79
CA ASP A 7 7.33 21.98 -19.54
C ASP A 7 8.13 20.81 -18.98
N GLU A 8 7.63 19.58 -19.14
CA GLU A 8 8.36 18.35 -18.79
C GLU A 8 9.55 18.12 -19.72
N LEU A 9 9.41 18.40 -21.02
CA LEU A 9 10.51 18.34 -21.99
C LEU A 9 11.61 19.37 -21.68
N LYS A 10 11.23 20.59 -21.28
CA LYS A 10 12.18 21.63 -20.84
C LYS A 10 12.89 21.24 -19.55
N LEU A 11 12.18 20.64 -18.59
CA LEU A 11 12.78 20.15 -17.35
C LEU A 11 13.77 19.01 -17.62
N ALA A 12 13.41 18.06 -18.49
CA ALA A 12 14.30 16.99 -18.92
C ALA A 12 15.55 17.52 -19.67
N GLN A 13 15.39 18.56 -20.50
CA GLN A 13 16.49 19.26 -21.16
C GLN A 13 17.44 19.96 -20.18
N LEU A 14 16.91 20.53 -19.09
CA LEU A 14 17.70 21.19 -18.06
C LEU A 14 18.43 20.20 -17.15
N LEU A 15 17.79 19.09 -16.81
CA LEU A 15 18.33 18.11 -15.87
C LEU A 15 19.27 17.11 -16.54
N PHE A 16 19.05 16.76 -17.81
CA PHE A 16 19.79 15.73 -18.52
C PHE A 16 20.22 16.18 -19.93
N PRO A 17 20.98 17.29 -20.05
CA PRO A 17 21.32 17.89 -21.34
C PRO A 17 22.09 16.94 -22.26
N ASP A 18 22.93 16.06 -21.70
CA ASP A 18 23.70 15.08 -22.47
C ASP A 18 22.83 13.92 -22.97
N LEU A 19 21.80 13.51 -22.21
CA LEU A 19 20.85 12.48 -22.64
C LEU A 19 20.00 12.98 -23.80
N VAL A 20 19.50 14.22 -23.71
CA VAL A 20 18.75 14.85 -24.80
C VAL A 20 19.63 15.01 -26.03
N ARG A 21 20.90 15.42 -25.88
CA ARG A 21 21.84 15.51 -26.99
C ARG A 21 22.08 14.16 -27.65
N ASN A 22 22.19 13.10 -26.86
CA ASN A 22 22.38 11.74 -27.38
C ASN A 22 21.14 11.20 -28.11
N VAL A 23 19.94 11.48 -27.60
CA VAL A 23 18.67 11.12 -28.27
C VAL A 23 18.50 11.92 -29.56
N GLN A 24 18.77 13.23 -29.55
CA GLN A 24 18.70 14.07 -30.74
C GLN A 24 19.73 13.65 -31.79
N ALA A 25 20.97 13.38 -31.39
CA ALA A 25 21.99 12.87 -32.29
C ALA A 25 21.62 11.49 -32.88
N ALA A 26 20.96 10.63 -32.10
CA ALA A 26 20.46 9.35 -32.58
C ALA A 26 19.27 9.49 -33.55
N LEU A 27 18.40 10.49 -33.36
CA LEU A 27 17.30 10.82 -34.27
C LEU A 27 17.82 11.45 -35.57
N ASP A 28 18.73 12.41 -35.46
CA ASP A 28 19.34 13.12 -36.60
C ASP A 28 20.21 12.19 -37.47
N ALA A 29 20.87 11.20 -36.86
CA ALA A 29 21.69 10.23 -37.57
C ALA A 29 20.89 9.20 -38.37
N ASN A 30 19.60 8.99 -38.08
CA ASN A 30 18.84 7.85 -38.61
C ASN A 30 17.61 8.19 -39.47
N GLY A 31 17.16 9.46 -39.53
CA GLY A 31 16.13 9.92 -40.47
C GLY A 31 14.69 9.40 -40.24
N ASP A 32 13.71 10.09 -40.81
CA ASP A 32 12.25 9.92 -40.58
C ASP A 32 11.74 8.49 -40.89
N GLY A 33 11.73 7.62 -39.87
CA GLY A 33 11.14 6.30 -39.91
C GLY A 33 10.29 6.01 -38.67
N ALA A 34 8.97 5.85 -38.84
CA ALA A 34 8.01 5.60 -37.76
C ALA A 34 8.32 4.36 -36.88
N GLY A 35 9.09 3.39 -37.40
CA GLY A 35 9.56 2.22 -36.63
C GLY A 35 10.74 2.48 -35.69
N GLN A 36 11.36 3.66 -35.78
CA GLN A 36 12.53 4.04 -34.96
C GLN A 36 12.20 5.10 -33.90
N ALA A 37 11.13 5.89 -34.10
CA ALA A 37 10.53 6.67 -33.02
C ALA A 37 10.19 5.75 -31.82
N THR A 38 9.70 4.54 -32.09
CA THR A 38 9.45 3.50 -31.08
C THR A 38 10.74 3.03 -30.38
N ALA A 39 11.87 2.98 -31.08
CA ALA A 39 13.16 2.60 -30.48
C ALA A 39 13.79 3.72 -29.63
N ALA A 40 13.65 4.98 -30.06
CA ALA A 40 14.02 6.15 -29.27
C ALA A 40 13.14 6.30 -28.02
N GLU A 41 11.83 6.07 -28.13
CA GLU A 41 10.90 6.00 -26.99
C GLU A 41 11.27 4.86 -26.04
N ALA A 42 11.60 3.67 -26.55
CA ALA A 42 12.06 2.55 -25.72
C ALA A 42 13.40 2.86 -25.01
N THR A 43 14.32 3.56 -25.66
CA THR A 43 15.60 3.99 -25.08
C THR A 43 15.39 5.06 -24.01
N LEU A 44 14.48 6.00 -24.23
CA LEU A 44 14.10 7.02 -23.25
C LEU A 44 13.38 6.37 -22.06
N ALA A 45 12.45 5.45 -22.29
CA ALA A 45 11.79 4.68 -21.24
C ALA A 45 12.80 3.86 -20.42
N HIS A 46 13.80 3.25 -21.07
CA HIS A 46 14.88 2.53 -20.41
C HIS A 46 15.79 3.47 -19.61
N ALA A 47 16.15 4.64 -20.15
CA ALA A 47 16.95 5.64 -19.43
C ALA A 47 16.21 6.23 -18.23
N VAL A 48 14.90 6.49 -18.36
CA VAL A 48 14.02 6.89 -17.25
C VAL A 48 13.95 5.78 -16.20
N GLN A 49 13.81 4.52 -16.62
CA GLN A 49 13.83 3.37 -15.72
C GLN A 49 15.18 3.25 -14.98
N GLN A 50 16.29 3.48 -15.68
CA GLN A 50 17.63 3.48 -15.09
C GLN A 50 17.84 4.63 -14.09
N LEU A 51 17.35 5.83 -14.41
CA LEU A 51 17.37 7.00 -13.52
C LEU A 51 16.52 6.76 -12.26
N LYS A 52 15.33 6.18 -12.42
CA LYS A 52 14.49 5.73 -11.30
C LYS A 52 15.17 4.66 -10.44
N SER A 53 16.02 3.82 -11.03
CA SER A 53 16.83 2.85 -10.30
C SER A 53 18.15 3.41 -9.74
N SER A 54 18.49 4.68 -10.00
CA SER A 54 19.70 5.35 -9.48
C SER A 54 19.41 6.13 -8.20
N SER A 55 20.42 6.76 -7.58
CA SER A 55 20.27 7.56 -6.35
C SER A 55 19.20 8.67 -6.46
N LEU A 56 18.92 9.17 -7.67
CA LEU A 56 17.86 10.16 -7.90
C LEU A 56 16.44 9.59 -7.71
N GLY A 57 16.22 8.30 -7.97
CA GLY A 57 14.94 7.63 -7.71
C GLY A 57 14.81 7.04 -6.30
N HIS A 58 15.86 7.19 -5.47
CA HIS A 58 15.85 6.74 -4.08
C HIS A 58 15.75 7.88 -3.07
N ALA A 59 15.66 9.14 -3.52
CA ALA A 59 15.67 10.31 -2.64
C ALA A 59 14.53 10.28 -1.58
N GLY A 60 13.35 9.80 -1.94
CA GLY A 60 12.25 9.61 -1.00
C GLY A 60 12.49 8.49 0.02
N PHE A 61 13.27 7.46 -0.33
CA PHE A 61 13.65 6.39 0.59
C PHE A 61 14.80 6.81 1.52
N ASP A 62 15.73 7.62 1.03
CA ASP A 62 16.82 8.19 1.83
C ASP A 62 16.30 9.09 2.96
N ALA A 63 15.11 9.68 2.80
CA ALA A 63 14.44 10.45 3.85
C ALA A 63 14.10 9.61 5.10
N PHE A 64 14.10 8.28 4.98
CA PHE A 64 13.88 7.35 6.10
C PHE A 64 15.18 6.88 6.75
N GLU A 65 16.35 7.32 6.27
CA GLU A 65 17.62 7.04 6.92
C GLU A 65 17.91 8.11 7.99
N VAL A 66 17.74 7.73 9.27
CA VAL A 66 17.99 8.63 10.41
C VAL A 66 19.37 8.32 11.01
N PRO A 67 20.32 9.28 11.03
CA PRO A 67 21.62 9.09 11.66
C PRO A 67 21.49 8.59 13.11
N GLY A 68 22.25 7.55 13.45
CA GLY A 68 22.25 6.95 14.80
C GLY A 68 21.15 5.92 15.06
N HIS A 69 20.28 5.63 14.08
CA HIS A 69 19.30 4.54 14.14
C HIS A 69 19.71 3.41 13.16
N HIS A 70 19.09 2.22 13.28
CA HIS A 70 19.46 1.04 12.50
C HIS A 70 19.57 1.34 11.00
N SER A 71 20.74 1.07 10.41
CA SER A 71 20.97 1.14 8.96
C SER A 71 20.07 0.14 8.24
N GLY A 72 19.38 0.57 7.18
CA GLY A 72 18.52 -0.30 6.36
C GLY A 72 17.02 -0.02 6.47
N THR A 73 16.63 1.07 7.13
CA THR A 73 15.22 1.49 7.17
C THR A 73 14.73 1.87 5.78
N GLY A 74 15.54 2.60 5.00
CA GLY A 74 15.21 2.95 3.62
C GLY A 74 15.02 1.73 2.72
N ALA A 75 15.84 0.69 2.91
CA ALA A 75 15.68 -0.58 2.20
C ALA A 75 14.37 -1.28 2.56
N ALA A 76 13.98 -1.30 3.84
CA ALA A 76 12.70 -1.87 4.27
C ALA A 76 11.49 -1.11 3.67
N VAL A 77 11.59 0.22 3.55
CA VAL A 77 10.57 1.03 2.85
C VAL A 77 10.54 0.70 1.36
N ALA A 78 11.68 0.63 0.69
CA ALA A 78 11.76 0.27 -0.72
C ALA A 78 11.13 -1.11 -1.00
N ASP A 79 11.50 -2.12 -0.20
CA ASP A 79 10.94 -3.47 -0.30
C ASP A 79 9.42 -3.50 -0.12
N ALA A 80 8.89 -2.65 0.77
CA ALA A 80 7.44 -2.54 0.98
C ALA A 80 6.73 -1.92 -0.22
N PHE A 81 7.27 -0.85 -0.79
CA PHE A 81 6.70 -0.23 -1.99
C PHE A 81 6.76 -1.17 -3.20
N ASP A 82 7.86 -1.90 -3.39
CA ASP A 82 7.99 -2.90 -4.47
C ASP A 82 7.02 -4.07 -4.30
N GLU A 83 6.73 -4.47 -3.06
CA GLU A 83 5.71 -5.46 -2.76
C GLU A 83 4.31 -4.96 -3.14
N VAL A 84 3.95 -3.76 -2.68
CA VAL A 84 2.63 -3.18 -2.97
C VAL A 84 2.47 -2.93 -4.48
N ARG A 85 3.51 -2.47 -5.18
CA ARG A 85 3.49 -2.33 -6.65
C ARG A 85 3.17 -3.66 -7.32
N ARG A 86 3.83 -4.75 -6.92
CA ARG A 86 3.55 -6.09 -7.44
C ARG A 86 2.11 -6.52 -7.18
N ILE A 87 1.60 -6.31 -5.97
CA ILE A 87 0.21 -6.62 -5.60
C ILE A 87 -0.78 -5.83 -6.47
N MET A 88 -0.56 -4.52 -6.63
CA MET A 88 -1.46 -3.65 -7.40
C MET A 88 -1.50 -3.95 -8.89
N THR A 89 -0.45 -4.56 -9.46
CA THR A 89 -0.47 -5.00 -10.86
C THR A 89 -1.61 -5.99 -11.16
N TRP A 90 -2.06 -6.77 -10.16
CA TRP A 90 -3.14 -7.74 -10.35
C TRP A 90 -4.50 -7.13 -10.68
N ILE A 91 -4.67 -5.84 -10.37
CA ILE A 91 -5.87 -5.06 -10.72
C ILE A 91 -5.55 -3.87 -11.63
N GLY A 92 -4.33 -3.80 -12.17
CA GLY A 92 -3.89 -2.69 -13.04
C GLY A 92 -3.79 -1.34 -12.32
N GLY A 93 -3.62 -1.33 -11.00
CA GLY A 93 -3.46 -0.10 -10.21
C GLY A 93 -2.02 0.39 -10.17
N SER A 94 -1.84 1.69 -9.92
CA SER A 94 -0.55 2.32 -9.66
C SER A 94 -0.40 2.65 -8.17
N VAL A 95 0.83 2.60 -7.68
CA VAL A 95 1.20 3.03 -6.32
C VAL A 95 1.87 4.39 -6.43
N PRO A 96 1.49 5.40 -5.62
CA PRO A 96 2.21 6.66 -5.57
C PRO A 96 3.67 6.46 -5.16
N GLU A 97 4.55 7.35 -5.60
CA GLU A 97 5.95 7.32 -5.18
C GLU A 97 6.08 7.78 -3.70
N PRO A 98 7.09 7.31 -2.95
CA PRO A 98 7.29 7.68 -1.54
C PRO A 98 7.29 9.19 -1.29
N GLU A 99 7.87 9.98 -2.20
CA GLU A 99 7.94 11.43 -2.12
C GLU A 99 6.56 12.09 -2.08
N ALA A 100 5.55 11.48 -2.70
CA ALA A 100 4.19 11.98 -2.66
C ALA A 100 3.61 11.90 -1.24
N PHE A 101 3.95 10.86 -0.48
CA PHE A 101 3.54 10.72 0.92
C PHE A 101 4.23 11.76 1.81
N LEU A 102 5.52 12.03 1.57
CA LEU A 102 6.24 13.09 2.28
C LEU A 102 5.62 14.45 2.01
N ALA A 103 5.29 14.74 0.75
CA ALA A 103 4.63 15.97 0.35
C ALA A 103 3.21 16.11 0.93
N ALA A 104 2.51 14.99 1.16
CA ALA A 104 1.21 14.95 1.81
C ALA A 104 1.27 15.13 3.34
N GLY A 105 2.48 15.14 3.94
CA GLY A 105 2.68 15.39 5.37
C GLY A 105 3.05 14.18 6.20
N VAL A 106 3.44 13.06 5.59
CA VAL A 106 3.97 11.90 6.33
C VAL A 106 5.34 12.23 6.93
N ASP A 107 5.48 12.02 8.24
CA ASP A 107 6.73 12.25 8.97
C ASP A 107 7.67 11.04 8.86
N ALA A 108 8.56 11.06 7.86
CA ALA A 108 9.54 10.00 7.63
C ALA A 108 10.46 9.75 8.83
N SER A 109 10.83 10.79 9.58
CA SER A 109 11.70 10.66 10.75
C SER A 109 10.99 9.89 11.87
N LYS A 110 9.72 10.22 12.14
CA LYS A 110 8.90 9.49 13.10
C LYS A 110 8.74 8.01 12.71
N LEU A 111 8.46 7.74 11.43
CA LEU A 111 8.34 6.36 10.95
C LEU A 111 9.67 5.60 11.05
N ALA A 112 10.79 6.23 10.69
CA ALA A 112 12.10 5.60 10.76
C ALA A 112 12.55 5.30 12.20
N ILE A 113 12.32 6.22 13.13
CA ILE A 113 12.59 6.01 14.57
C ILE A 113 11.75 4.84 15.10
N ALA A 114 10.47 4.78 14.73
CA ALA A 114 9.60 3.68 15.16
C ALA A 114 10.04 2.33 14.58
N LEU A 115 10.30 2.24 13.27
CA LEU A 115 10.79 1.02 12.61
C LEU A 115 12.11 0.51 13.20
N SER A 116 13.04 1.42 13.51
CA SER A 116 14.33 1.05 14.11
C SER A 116 14.22 0.62 15.58
N SER A 117 13.14 1.02 16.26
CA SER A 117 12.89 0.68 17.66
C SER A 117 12.08 -0.61 17.84
N ASP A 118 11.30 -1.00 16.82
CA ASP A 118 10.44 -2.18 16.87
C ASP A 118 10.44 -2.93 15.53
N ALA A 119 11.12 -4.08 15.50
CA ALA A 119 11.26 -4.93 14.33
C ALA A 119 9.94 -5.64 13.92
N ASP A 120 8.93 -5.66 14.80
CA ASP A 120 7.62 -6.21 14.47
C ASP A 120 6.75 -5.21 13.70
N LEU A 121 7.17 -3.95 13.53
CA LEU A 121 6.44 -2.98 12.72
C LEU A 121 6.73 -3.18 11.22
N ALA A 122 5.65 -3.21 10.42
CA ALA A 122 5.73 -3.18 8.96
C ALA A 122 5.21 -1.85 8.44
N ILE A 123 5.92 -1.24 7.49
CA ILE A 123 5.43 -0.09 6.74
C ILE A 123 4.43 -0.54 5.68
N VAL A 124 3.26 0.09 5.65
CA VAL A 124 2.13 -0.33 4.80
C VAL A 124 1.60 0.85 3.99
N PRO A 125 1.97 0.96 2.70
CA PRO A 125 1.26 1.80 1.74
C PRO A 125 -0.10 1.17 1.41
N ALA A 126 -1.21 1.78 1.84
CA ALA A 126 -2.55 1.19 1.71
C ALA A 126 -3.47 2.03 0.80
N PRO A 127 -4.12 1.41 -0.21
CA PRO A 127 -5.13 2.07 -1.02
C PRO A 127 -6.51 2.01 -0.36
N HIS A 128 -7.16 3.16 -0.21
CA HIS A 128 -8.51 3.35 0.29
C HIS A 128 -9.45 3.69 -0.86
N GLY A 129 -10.70 3.24 -0.75
CA GLY A 129 -11.75 3.51 -1.73
C GLY A 129 -11.74 2.58 -2.96
N ILE A 130 -10.92 1.52 -2.97
CA ILE A 130 -10.97 0.50 -4.05
C ILE A 130 -12.18 -0.44 -3.91
N GLY A 131 -12.84 -0.40 -2.75
CA GLY A 131 -14.09 -1.10 -2.48
C GLY A 131 -13.94 -2.61 -2.34
N ALA A 132 -15.01 -3.26 -1.88
CA ALA A 132 -15.03 -4.70 -1.61
C ALA A 132 -14.67 -5.56 -2.84
N SER A 133 -15.07 -5.12 -4.04
CA SER A 133 -14.74 -5.80 -5.30
C SER A 133 -13.26 -5.71 -5.66
N GLY A 134 -12.63 -4.54 -5.44
CA GLY A 134 -11.20 -4.34 -5.65
C GLY A 134 -10.39 -5.23 -4.72
N TRP A 135 -10.69 -5.19 -3.42
CA TRP A 135 -10.05 -6.06 -2.43
C TRP A 135 -10.23 -7.55 -2.72
N ARG A 136 -11.45 -8.01 -3.06
CA ARG A 136 -11.67 -9.41 -3.46
C ARG A 136 -10.85 -9.80 -4.69
N SER A 137 -10.67 -8.89 -5.64
CA SER A 137 -9.85 -9.14 -6.84
C SER A 137 -8.37 -9.29 -6.48
N LEU A 138 -7.83 -8.44 -5.60
CA LEU A 138 -6.47 -8.57 -5.08
C LEU A 138 -6.25 -9.92 -4.37
N TYR A 139 -7.18 -10.32 -3.50
CA TYR A 139 -7.09 -11.61 -2.79
C TYR A 139 -7.21 -12.82 -3.72
N ARG A 140 -8.00 -12.74 -4.80
CA ARG A 140 -8.00 -13.77 -5.85
C ARG A 140 -6.67 -13.79 -6.60
N GLY A 141 -6.04 -12.63 -6.83
CA GLY A 141 -4.69 -12.53 -7.38
C GLY A 141 -3.66 -13.24 -6.50
N ALA A 142 -3.72 -13.01 -5.18
CA ALA A 142 -2.86 -13.67 -4.19
C ALA A 142 -3.11 -15.18 -4.10
N ALA A 143 -4.37 -15.63 -4.14
CA ALA A 143 -4.71 -17.05 -4.08
C ALA A 143 -4.17 -17.86 -5.27
N ARG A 144 -3.96 -17.20 -6.42
CA ARG A 144 -3.37 -17.82 -7.63
C ARG A 144 -1.86 -17.90 -7.62
N GLN A 145 -1.18 -17.27 -6.65
CA GLN A 145 0.28 -17.31 -6.57
C GLN A 145 0.76 -18.70 -6.09
N PRO A 146 1.91 -19.19 -6.59
CA PRO A 146 2.51 -20.42 -6.09
C PRO A 146 2.76 -20.36 -4.58
N GLY A 147 2.41 -21.42 -3.86
CA GLY A 147 2.61 -21.49 -2.40
C GLY A 147 1.63 -20.65 -1.57
N SER A 148 0.62 -20.04 -2.19
CA SER A 148 -0.34 -19.20 -1.47
C SER A 148 -1.08 -19.97 -0.36
N PRO A 149 -1.18 -19.41 0.85
CA PRO A 149 -1.93 -20.04 1.94
C PRO A 149 -3.45 -19.94 1.72
N LEU A 150 -3.92 -19.18 0.73
CA LEU A 150 -5.33 -18.91 0.49
C LEU A 150 -6.04 -19.98 -0.36
N SER A 151 -7.34 -20.13 -0.14
CA SER A 151 -8.26 -20.90 -0.97
C SER A 151 -8.55 -20.18 -2.29
N LEU A 152 -8.66 -20.93 -3.38
CA LEU A 152 -9.05 -20.39 -4.68
C LEU A 152 -10.55 -20.06 -4.77
N ALA A 153 -11.39 -20.66 -3.92
CA ALA A 153 -12.84 -20.50 -3.98
C ALA A 153 -13.25 -19.12 -3.43
N GLU A 154 -12.84 -18.81 -2.21
CA GLU A 154 -13.23 -17.58 -1.51
C GLU A 154 -12.11 -17.07 -0.59
N PRO A 155 -11.06 -16.43 -1.15
CA PRO A 155 -9.88 -16.02 -0.37
C PRO A 155 -10.13 -14.83 0.58
N LEU A 156 -11.16 -14.03 0.31
CA LEU A 156 -11.61 -12.93 1.17
C LEU A 156 -13.13 -13.01 1.36
N VAL A 157 -13.54 -13.32 2.58
CA VAL A 157 -14.94 -13.42 3.02
C VAL A 157 -15.29 -12.16 3.79
N LEU A 158 -16.35 -11.48 3.38
CA LEU A 158 -16.90 -10.34 4.10
C LEU A 158 -18.29 -10.73 4.58
N ALA A 159 -18.56 -10.60 5.87
CA ALA A 159 -19.91 -10.75 6.40
C ALA A 159 -20.86 -9.74 5.72
N GLU A 160 -22.15 -10.06 5.69
CA GLU A 160 -23.14 -9.27 4.93
C GLU A 160 -23.16 -7.81 5.40
N GLU A 161 -23.17 -7.57 6.70
CA GLU A 161 -23.16 -6.24 7.29
C GLU A 161 -21.88 -5.44 7.00
N ILE A 162 -20.74 -6.15 6.88
CA ILE A 162 -19.47 -5.56 6.47
C ILE A 162 -19.52 -5.19 5.00
N ALA A 163 -20.07 -6.05 4.14
CA ALA A 163 -20.19 -5.79 2.72
C ALA A 163 -21.11 -4.60 2.43
N GLN A 164 -22.20 -4.46 3.18
CA GLN A 164 -23.13 -3.31 3.07
C GLN A 164 -22.49 -2.00 3.51
N SER A 165 -21.63 -2.04 4.53
CA SER A 165 -20.98 -0.85 5.11
C SER A 165 -19.53 -0.67 4.64
N PHE A 166 -19.11 -1.39 3.61
CA PHE A 166 -17.68 -1.50 3.27
C PHE A 166 -17.08 -0.15 2.88
N ALA A 167 -17.84 0.69 2.16
CA ALA A 167 -17.37 2.01 1.74
C ALA A 167 -16.99 2.89 2.94
N THR A 168 -17.71 2.79 4.06
CA THR A 168 -17.39 3.52 5.30
C THR A 168 -16.14 2.97 5.97
N LEU A 169 -15.94 1.66 5.96
CA LEU A 169 -14.75 1.01 6.55
C LEU A 169 -13.49 1.23 5.72
N ASP A 170 -13.64 1.35 4.41
CA ASP A 170 -12.57 1.56 3.41
C ASP A 170 -12.22 3.04 3.24
N ASP A 171 -12.83 3.94 4.01
CA ASP A 171 -12.51 5.37 4.05
C ASP A 171 -11.21 5.61 4.83
N VAL A 172 -10.59 6.77 4.59
CA VAL A 172 -9.41 7.20 5.33
C VAL A 172 -9.84 7.92 6.61
N PRO A 173 -9.20 7.67 7.77
CA PRO A 173 -9.42 8.47 8.97
C PRO A 173 -9.05 9.95 8.77
N ASP A 174 -9.80 10.87 9.38
CA ASP A 174 -9.68 12.33 9.18
C ASP A 174 -8.29 12.91 9.50
N ASP A 175 -7.53 12.27 10.40
CA ASP A 175 -6.24 12.73 10.92
C ASP A 175 -5.03 12.12 10.21
N VAL A 176 -5.25 11.30 9.16
CA VAL A 176 -4.18 10.58 8.46
C VAL A 176 -3.83 11.29 7.14
N PRO A 177 -2.55 11.65 6.89
CA PRO A 177 -2.09 12.18 5.62
C PRO A 177 -2.43 11.26 4.43
N THR A 178 -2.93 11.84 3.33
CA THR A 178 -3.33 11.07 2.14
C THR A 178 -2.73 11.58 0.85
N VAL A 179 -2.39 10.64 -0.04
CA VAL A 179 -2.05 10.91 -1.44
C VAL A 179 -3.20 10.47 -2.33
N ALA A 180 -3.76 11.38 -3.11
CA ALA A 180 -4.72 11.03 -4.15
C ALA A 180 -4.00 10.36 -5.33
N SER A 181 -4.50 9.21 -5.78
CA SER A 181 -4.15 8.65 -7.08
C SER A 181 -5.30 8.92 -8.05
N GLY A 182 -4.97 9.23 -9.31
CA GLY A 182 -5.96 9.56 -10.35
C GLY A 182 -7.02 8.46 -10.54
N GLU A 183 -8.10 8.81 -11.26
CA GLU A 183 -9.28 7.96 -11.43
C GLU A 183 -8.93 6.50 -11.74
N SER A 184 -9.54 5.58 -10.98
CA SER A 184 -9.34 4.16 -11.17
C SER A 184 -9.87 3.74 -12.54
N SER A 185 -9.03 3.18 -13.39
CA SER A 185 -9.37 2.70 -14.75
C SER A 185 -10.45 1.59 -14.78
N GLY A 186 -11.01 1.21 -13.62
CA GLY A 186 -11.88 0.05 -13.40
C GLY A 186 -13.37 0.34 -13.14
N GLY A 187 -13.89 1.53 -13.47
CA GLY A 187 -15.34 1.80 -13.50
C GLY A 187 -16.01 1.98 -12.12
N THR A 188 -15.24 2.13 -11.05
CA THR A 188 -15.73 2.65 -9.77
C THR A 188 -15.41 4.14 -9.72
N SER A 189 -16.43 4.99 -9.62
CA SER A 189 -16.31 6.46 -9.76
C SER A 189 -15.71 7.15 -8.52
N GLY A 190 -14.83 6.47 -7.78
CA GLY A 190 -14.22 6.97 -6.55
C GLY A 190 -12.74 7.28 -6.76
N GLU A 191 -12.29 8.40 -6.20
CA GLU A 191 -10.87 8.73 -6.08
C GLU A 191 -10.21 7.75 -5.09
N VAL A 192 -9.14 7.07 -5.52
CA VAL A 192 -8.36 6.18 -4.66
C VAL A 192 -7.41 7.05 -3.84
N ARG A 193 -7.53 6.97 -2.51
CA ARG A 193 -6.63 7.67 -1.58
C ARG A 193 -5.63 6.69 -0.99
N TRP A 194 -4.39 7.11 -0.82
CA TRP A 194 -3.32 6.30 -0.29
C TRP A 194 -2.85 6.82 1.06
N THR A 195 -2.67 5.92 2.01
CA THR A 195 -2.06 6.20 3.31
C THR A 195 -0.73 5.46 3.44
N LEU A 196 0.15 5.93 4.33
CA LEU A 196 1.41 5.28 4.65
C LEU A 196 1.62 5.33 6.17
N ARG A 197 1.42 4.19 6.84
CA ARG A 197 1.59 4.04 8.29
C ARG A 197 2.35 2.75 8.62
N LEU A 198 2.90 2.67 9.82
CA LEU A 198 3.45 1.43 10.37
C LEU A 198 2.38 0.67 11.12
N ILE A 199 2.28 -0.62 10.84
CA ILE A 199 1.33 -1.53 11.47
C ILE A 199 2.12 -2.66 12.13
N PRO A 200 1.84 -3.00 13.41
CA PRO A 200 2.38 -4.21 14.02
C PRO A 200 2.06 -5.45 13.17
N ALA A 201 3.09 -6.20 12.79
CA ALA A 201 3.06 -7.38 11.93
C ALA A 201 3.56 -8.64 12.64
N GLY A 202 3.77 -8.58 13.97
CA GLY A 202 4.04 -9.74 14.81
C GLY A 202 2.90 -10.76 14.80
N ALA A 203 3.23 -12.02 15.11
CA ALA A 203 2.31 -13.17 14.99
C ALA A 203 1.04 -13.05 15.86
N THR A 204 1.13 -12.34 17.00
CA THR A 204 -0.01 -12.09 17.89
C THR A 204 -0.17 -10.58 18.06
N PRO A 205 -1.37 -10.02 17.84
CA PRO A 205 -1.63 -8.61 18.12
C PRO A 205 -1.52 -8.34 19.63
N ALA A 206 -1.21 -7.10 20.01
CA ALA A 206 -1.23 -6.70 21.41
C ALA A 206 -2.65 -6.86 21.96
N VAL A 207 -2.80 -7.51 23.12
CA VAL A 207 -4.13 -7.79 23.69
C VAL A 207 -4.74 -6.52 24.25
N LEU A 208 -5.85 -6.07 23.67
CA LEU A 208 -6.70 -5.05 24.31
C LEU A 208 -7.62 -5.74 25.30
N GLY A 209 -7.33 -5.60 26.59
CA GLY A 209 -8.11 -6.26 27.64
C GLY A 209 -9.55 -5.77 27.82
N LEU A 210 -10.10 -4.85 27.01
CA LEU A 210 -11.29 -4.10 27.45
C LEU A 210 -12.40 -3.80 26.43
N SER A 211 -12.17 -3.62 25.12
CA SER A 211 -13.21 -3.40 24.06
C SER A 211 -12.60 -2.71 22.83
N HIS A 212 -13.38 -2.58 21.74
CA HIS A 212 -13.05 -1.69 20.60
C HIS A 212 -12.84 -0.22 21.02
N LEU A 213 -13.39 0.21 22.15
CA LEU A 213 -13.26 1.60 22.62
C LEU A 213 -11.82 2.01 22.99
N HIS A 214 -10.89 1.07 23.06
CA HIS A 214 -9.52 1.32 23.51
C HIS A 214 -8.55 1.35 22.34
N GLY A 215 -8.18 2.55 21.91
CA GLY A 215 -7.03 2.82 21.05
C GLY A 215 -7.38 3.24 19.63
N PRO A 216 -6.39 3.77 18.89
CA PRO A 216 -6.49 3.87 17.44
C PRO A 216 -6.43 2.47 16.84
N HIS A 217 -7.27 2.20 15.84
CA HIS A 217 -7.30 0.92 15.15
C HIS A 217 -6.70 1.04 13.76
N VAL A 218 -6.10 -0.05 13.29
CA VAL A 218 -5.73 -0.21 11.88
C VAL A 218 -7.00 -0.19 11.03
N THR A 219 -6.93 0.44 9.86
CA THR A 219 -8.06 0.46 8.91
C THR A 219 -8.20 -0.90 8.22
N ILE A 220 -9.34 -1.14 7.57
CA ILE A 220 -9.51 -2.36 6.77
C ILE A 220 -8.49 -2.41 5.63
N ALA A 221 -8.21 -1.28 4.97
CA ALA A 221 -7.29 -1.21 3.84
C ALA A 221 -5.87 -1.59 4.24
N GLU A 222 -5.39 -1.06 5.36
CA GLU A 222 -4.05 -1.36 5.87
C GLU A 222 -3.92 -2.81 6.32
N MET A 223 -4.92 -3.34 7.04
CA MET A 223 -4.86 -4.72 7.51
C MET A 223 -4.90 -5.71 6.33
N LEU A 224 -5.75 -5.45 5.33
CA LEU A 224 -5.83 -6.27 4.12
C LEU A 224 -4.55 -6.17 3.28
N MET A 225 -3.98 -4.97 3.10
CA MET A 225 -2.72 -4.81 2.38
C MET A 225 -1.56 -5.50 3.11
N LEU A 226 -1.43 -5.31 4.42
CA LEU A 226 -0.41 -5.97 5.23
C LEU A 226 -0.47 -7.48 5.07
N GLN A 227 -1.69 -8.05 5.10
CA GLN A 227 -1.90 -9.48 4.94
C GLN A 227 -1.45 -9.96 3.56
N LEU A 228 -1.77 -9.22 2.49
CA LEU A 228 -1.31 -9.51 1.13
C LEU A 228 0.23 -9.45 1.04
N MET A 229 0.84 -8.37 1.55
CA MET A 229 2.31 -8.19 1.56
C MET A 229 3.03 -9.34 2.25
N ARG A 230 2.46 -9.86 3.36
CA ARG A 230 3.03 -11.02 4.05
C ARG A 230 2.92 -12.28 3.21
N MET A 231 1.74 -12.54 2.65
CA MET A 231 1.49 -13.74 1.85
C MET A 231 2.36 -13.80 0.60
N THR A 232 2.56 -12.67 -0.08
CA THR A 232 3.42 -12.60 -1.28
C THR A 232 4.90 -12.78 -0.97
N ARG A 233 5.33 -12.45 0.26
CA ARG A 233 6.67 -12.75 0.78
C ARG A 233 6.81 -14.18 1.32
N GLY A 234 5.75 -14.99 1.25
CA GLY A 234 5.74 -16.34 1.81
C GLY A 234 5.77 -16.37 3.35
N ALA A 235 5.47 -15.25 4.01
CA ALA A 235 5.37 -15.18 5.46
C ALA A 235 4.01 -15.69 5.95
N ASP A 236 3.96 -16.13 7.21
CA ASP A 236 2.72 -16.63 7.81
C ASP A 236 1.62 -15.54 7.85
N PRO A 237 0.36 -15.90 7.55
CA PRO A 237 -0.80 -15.04 7.73
C PRO A 237 -0.94 -14.52 9.17
N LEU A 238 -1.36 -13.27 9.33
CA LEU A 238 -1.66 -12.72 10.65
C LEU A 238 -2.98 -13.24 11.21
N ASP A 239 -3.08 -13.24 12.53
CA ASP A 239 -4.31 -13.46 13.29
C ASP A 239 -4.95 -14.84 13.03
N ALA A 240 -4.15 -15.89 12.85
CA ALA A 240 -4.65 -17.26 12.72
C ALA A 240 -5.25 -17.83 14.02
N ARG A 241 -4.95 -17.21 15.18
CA ARG A 241 -5.35 -17.66 16.52
C ARG A 241 -6.03 -16.55 17.34
N SER A 242 -6.31 -15.42 16.72
CA SER A 242 -6.81 -14.19 17.35
C SER A 242 -7.58 -13.39 16.31
N PHE A 243 -8.01 -12.18 16.65
CA PHE A 243 -8.51 -11.24 15.67
C PHE A 243 -8.01 -9.84 15.97
N THR A 244 -8.02 -8.98 14.95
CA THR A 244 -7.67 -7.56 15.08
C THR A 244 -8.90 -6.70 14.85
N TRP A 245 -9.17 -5.77 15.77
CA TRP A 245 -10.18 -4.72 15.56
C TRP A 245 -9.77 -3.78 14.43
N LEU A 246 -10.75 -3.36 13.64
CA LEU A 246 -10.56 -2.42 12.56
C LEU A 246 -11.17 -1.05 12.91
N ASN A 247 -10.61 -0.01 12.30
CA ASN A 247 -11.12 1.35 12.43
C ASN A 247 -12.55 1.47 11.90
N GLY A 248 -13.31 2.34 12.54
CA GLY A 248 -14.71 2.60 12.21
C GLY A 248 -15.69 1.78 13.02
N VAL A 249 -16.90 2.33 13.13
CA VAL A 249 -18.04 1.68 13.77
C VAL A 249 -19.18 1.56 12.78
N LEU A 250 -20.05 0.59 13.01
CA LEU A 250 -21.15 0.18 12.15
C LEU A 250 -22.46 0.24 12.95
N SER A 251 -23.58 0.34 12.22
CA SER A 251 -24.93 0.34 12.81
C SER A 251 -25.06 1.31 13.99
N ASP A 252 -24.87 2.60 13.71
CA ASP A 252 -24.97 3.70 14.69
C ASP A 252 -24.04 3.56 15.91
N GLY A 253 -22.87 2.95 15.72
CA GLY A 253 -21.86 2.82 16.78
C GLY A 253 -21.92 1.53 17.58
N ARG A 254 -22.84 0.62 17.27
CA ARG A 254 -23.03 -0.62 18.05
C ARG A 254 -21.99 -1.69 17.74
N PHE A 255 -21.59 -1.82 16.49
CA PHE A 255 -20.67 -2.86 16.04
C PHE A 255 -19.38 -2.25 15.49
N ALA A 256 -18.31 -3.03 15.51
CA ALA A 256 -17.08 -2.72 14.80
C ALA A 256 -16.64 -3.93 13.97
N ALA A 257 -15.90 -3.66 12.89
CA ALA A 257 -15.34 -4.70 12.05
C ALA A 257 -14.10 -5.31 12.71
N ARG A 258 -13.88 -6.59 12.47
CA ARG A 258 -12.68 -7.32 12.89
C ARG A 258 -12.16 -8.21 11.77
N HIS A 259 -10.84 -8.34 11.72
CA HIS A 259 -10.10 -9.19 10.80
C HIS A 259 -9.64 -10.48 11.49
N VAL A 260 -9.74 -11.61 10.80
CA VAL A 260 -9.16 -12.90 11.21
C VAL A 260 -8.71 -13.68 9.97
N PHE A 261 -7.63 -14.46 10.10
CA PHE A 261 -7.29 -15.48 9.13
C PHE A 261 -7.83 -16.84 9.59
N ASP A 262 -8.69 -17.46 8.78
CA ASP A 262 -9.23 -18.78 9.05
C ASP A 262 -8.35 -19.84 8.38
N ALA A 263 -7.51 -20.52 9.18
CA ALA A 263 -6.60 -21.53 8.67
C ALA A 263 -7.31 -22.78 8.14
N GLY A 264 -8.51 -23.09 8.65
CA GLY A 264 -9.29 -24.25 8.21
C GLY A 264 -9.89 -24.01 6.83
N GLU A 265 -10.48 -22.83 6.63
CA GLU A 265 -11.08 -22.43 5.36
C GLU A 265 -10.09 -21.76 4.39
N ARG A 266 -8.85 -21.53 4.85
CA ARG A 266 -7.77 -20.88 4.11
C ARG A 266 -8.20 -19.52 3.53
N ASN A 267 -8.85 -18.69 4.33
CA ASN A 267 -9.32 -17.39 3.88
C ASN A 267 -9.11 -16.30 4.92
N VAL A 268 -9.17 -15.05 4.47
CA VAL A 268 -9.29 -13.90 5.34
C VAL A 268 -10.77 -13.58 5.52
N ARG A 269 -11.19 -13.39 6.76
CA ARG A 269 -12.58 -13.07 7.10
C ARG A 269 -12.65 -11.71 7.78
N VAL A 270 -13.54 -10.86 7.28
CA VAL A 270 -13.93 -9.63 7.96
C VAL A 270 -15.37 -9.78 8.42
N THR A 271 -15.58 -9.72 9.73
CA THR A 271 -16.89 -9.87 10.38
C THR A 271 -17.13 -8.71 11.33
N SER A 272 -18.36 -8.50 11.77
CA SER A 272 -18.65 -7.52 12.82
C SER A 272 -18.72 -8.17 14.21
N ARG A 273 -18.52 -7.36 15.26
CA ARG A 273 -18.80 -7.73 16.65
C ARG A 273 -19.13 -6.48 17.45
N GLU A 274 -19.94 -6.64 18.51
CA GLU A 274 -20.37 -5.53 19.36
C GLU A 274 -19.17 -4.86 20.04
N VAL A 275 -19.13 -3.52 20.02
CA VAL A 275 -17.96 -2.74 20.44
C VAL A 275 -17.56 -2.99 21.89
N GLY A 276 -18.54 -3.21 22.78
CA GLY A 276 -18.33 -3.47 24.21
C GLY A 276 -18.01 -4.92 24.56
N ASN A 277 -17.98 -5.83 23.58
CA ASN A 277 -17.79 -7.25 23.84
C ASN A 277 -16.34 -7.56 24.22
N GLN A 278 -16.16 -8.02 25.45
CA GLN A 278 -14.88 -8.49 25.98
C GLN A 278 -14.69 -9.97 25.67
N GLY A 279 -13.55 -10.36 25.11
CA GLY A 279 -13.25 -11.75 24.77
C GLY A 279 -11.77 -12.09 24.95
N PRO A 280 -11.43 -13.38 25.13
CA PRO A 280 -10.07 -13.84 25.45
C PRO A 280 -9.06 -13.69 24.30
N HIS A 281 -9.49 -13.23 23.13
CA HIS A 281 -8.69 -13.18 21.89
C HIS A 281 -8.72 -11.80 21.21
N LEU A 282 -8.96 -10.73 21.98
CA LEU A 282 -9.02 -9.35 21.49
C LEU A 282 -7.63 -8.81 21.20
N GLY A 283 -7.29 -8.65 19.92
CA GLY A 283 -6.07 -7.98 19.48
C GLY A 283 -6.30 -6.56 18.98
N ALA A 284 -5.31 -5.70 19.16
CA ALA A 284 -5.12 -4.52 18.33
C ALA A 284 -3.71 -4.46 17.73
N ARG A 285 -3.66 -3.80 16.59
CA ARG A 285 -2.43 -3.43 15.88
C ARG A 285 -2.47 -1.91 15.75
N PRO A 286 -2.24 -1.16 16.86
CA PRO A 286 -2.35 0.29 16.83
C PRO A 286 -1.36 0.85 15.82
N PRO A 287 -1.82 1.58 14.79
CA PRO A 287 -0.94 2.10 13.76
C PRO A 287 -0.07 3.23 14.31
N VAL A 288 1.12 3.39 13.72
CA VAL A 288 2.00 4.55 13.93
C VAL A 288 2.12 5.32 12.63
N GLY A 289 1.72 6.58 12.64
CA GLY A 289 1.77 7.48 11.49
C GLY A 289 0.94 8.70 11.78
#